data_AF-A0A6I7NRD8-F1
#
_entry.id   AF-A0A6I7NRD8-F1
#
_cell.length_a   1.000
_cell.length_b   1.000
_cell.length_c   1.000
_cell.angle_alpha   90.00
_cell.angle_beta   90.00
_cell.angle_gamma   90.00
#
_symmetry.space_group_name_H-M   'P 1'
#
loop_
_entity.id
_entity.type
_entity.pdbx_description
1 polymer ?
#
loop_
_entity_poly.entity_id
_entity_poly.type
_entity_poly.pdbx_seq_one_letter_code
_entity_poly.pdbx_strand_id
1 'polypeptide(L)'
;MPRKPSIQKLIQDLEPNELREVIKELCNLDPKNKQFLTLYLQNSQSSDIDGVIEEAKKRINKHLYGRSMFPKSDLAGARKTVVEYTKILKDYPILAADLKLYYVESGTEIINDFGEMHKGFYSSMESMF
;
A
#
# COMPACT_ATOMS: atom_id res chain seq x y z
N MET A 1 28.64 19.63 -13.64
CA MET A 1 27.20 19.58 -14.01
C MET A 1 26.40 20.17 -12.86
N PRO A 2 25.54 21.18 -13.07
CA PRO A 2 24.72 21.73 -12.00
C PRO A 2 23.76 20.66 -11.48
N ARG A 3 23.63 20.52 -10.16
CA ARG A 3 22.69 19.58 -9.53
C ARG A 3 21.28 19.99 -9.91
N LYS A 4 20.53 19.11 -10.56
CA LYS A 4 19.10 19.33 -10.82
C LYS A 4 18.39 19.55 -9.48
N PRO A 5 17.53 20.57 -9.37
CA PRO A 5 16.76 20.81 -8.16
C PRO A 5 15.88 19.59 -7.85
N SER A 6 15.78 19.24 -6.57
CA SER A 6 14.89 18.17 -6.10
C SER A 6 13.45 18.55 -6.38
N ILE A 7 12.62 17.59 -6.80
CA ILE A 7 11.18 17.79 -7.04
C ILE A 7 10.54 18.57 -5.88
N GLN A 8 10.83 18.22 -4.63
CA GLN A 8 10.32 18.91 -3.43
C GLN A 8 10.51 20.44 -3.44
N LYS A 9 11.61 20.95 -3.99
CA LYS A 9 11.85 22.39 -4.10
C LYS A 9 11.05 23.01 -5.26
N LEU A 10 10.90 22.28 -6.35
CA LEU A 10 10.18 22.73 -7.54
C LEU A 10 8.66 22.85 -7.30
N ILE A 11 8.09 22.01 -6.44
CA ILE A 11 6.66 22.06 -6.06
C ILE A 11 6.38 23.06 -4.93
N GLN A 12 7.38 23.53 -4.18
CA GLN A 12 7.20 24.48 -3.09
C GLN A 12 6.81 25.88 -3.58
N ASP A 13 7.32 26.27 -4.74
CA ASP A 13 7.11 27.60 -5.32
C ASP A 13 5.91 27.67 -6.26
N LEU A 14 5.15 26.57 -6.43
CA LEU A 14 3.99 26.52 -7.32
C LEU A 14 2.76 27.14 -6.66
N GLU A 15 2.03 27.93 -7.43
CA GLU A 15 0.75 28.48 -7.00
C GLU A 15 -0.32 27.37 -6.89
N PRO A 16 -1.36 27.55 -6.05
CA PRO A 16 -2.37 26.51 -5.82
C PRO A 16 -3.07 26.00 -7.08
N ASN A 17 -3.23 26.86 -8.10
CA ASN A 17 -3.84 26.48 -9.38
C ASN A 17 -2.88 25.64 -10.24
N GLU A 18 -1.60 26.00 -10.27
CA GLU A 18 -0.58 25.26 -11.02
C GLU A 18 -0.40 23.87 -10.41
N LEU A 19 -0.39 23.77 -9.08
CA LEU A 19 -0.33 22.49 -8.37
C LEU A 19 -1.54 21.59 -8.71
N ARG A 20 -2.75 22.15 -8.83
CA ARG A 20 -3.94 21.40 -9.23
C ARG A 20 -3.81 20.84 -10.65
N GLU A 21 -3.27 21.61 -11.59
CA GLU A 21 -3.05 21.14 -12.96
C GLU A 21 -2.00 20.03 -13.01
N VAL A 22 -0.88 20.18 -12.28
CA VAL A 22 0.13 19.12 -12.18
C VAL A 22 -0.45 17.82 -11.61
N ILE A 23 -1.31 17.92 -10.59
CA ILE A 23 -1.99 16.74 -10.00
C ILE A 23 -2.94 16.08 -11.02
N LYS A 24 -3.67 16.85 -11.83
CA LYS A 24 -4.51 16.32 -12.90
C LYS A 24 -3.68 15.62 -13.97
N GLU A 25 -2.57 16.22 -14.38
CA GLU A 25 -1.64 15.59 -15.34
C GLU A 25 -1.08 14.27 -14.80
N LEU A 26 -0.68 14.23 -13.52
CA LEU A 26 -0.24 13.00 -12.88
C LEU A 26 -1.32 11.92 -12.88
N CYS A 27 -2.59 12.28 -12.66
CA CYS A 27 -3.72 11.36 -12.77
C CYS A 27 -3.92 10.82 -14.19
N ASN A 28 -3.68 11.65 -15.20
CA ASN A 28 -3.81 11.25 -16.60
C ASN A 28 -2.64 10.38 -17.08
N LEU A 29 -1.47 10.52 -16.48
CA LEU A 29 -0.26 9.77 -16.84
C LEU A 29 -0.27 8.32 -16.36
N ASP A 30 -0.81 8.04 -15.17
CA ASP A 30 -0.90 6.68 -14.64
C ASP A 30 -2.21 6.46 -13.86
N PRO A 31 -3.03 5.46 -14.21
CA PRO A 31 -4.22 5.08 -13.45
C PRO A 31 -3.94 4.84 -11.95
N LYS A 32 -2.73 4.41 -11.59
CA LYS A 32 -2.32 4.23 -10.19
C LYS A 32 -2.21 5.54 -9.43
N ASN A 33 -1.81 6.64 -10.07
CA ASN A 33 -1.78 7.97 -9.44
C ASN A 33 -3.20 8.43 -9.13
N LYS A 34 -4.12 8.20 -10.07
CA LYS A 34 -5.55 8.47 -9.86
C LYS A 34 -6.12 7.62 -8.73
N GLN A 35 -5.82 6.32 -8.69
CA GLN A 35 -6.25 5.44 -7.59
C GLN A 35 -5.68 5.92 -6.25
N PHE A 36 -4.38 6.23 -6.18
CA PHE A 36 -3.73 6.73 -4.97
C PHE A 36 -4.35 8.04 -4.47
N LEU A 37 -4.55 9.03 -5.35
CA LEU A 37 -5.13 10.32 -4.99
C LEU A 37 -6.60 10.21 -4.61
N THR A 38 -7.35 9.33 -5.30
CA THR A 38 -8.75 9.04 -4.97
C THR A 38 -8.84 8.47 -3.56
N LEU A 39 -8.02 7.46 -3.24
CA LEU A 39 -7.92 6.92 -1.89
C LEU A 39 -7.50 8.02 -0.91
N TYR A 40 -6.36 8.69 -1.13
CA TYR A 40 -5.85 9.72 -0.22
C TYR A 40 -6.87 10.84 0.07
N LEU A 41 -7.59 11.33 -0.94
CA LEU A 41 -8.57 12.42 -0.79
C LEU A 41 -9.89 11.94 -0.19
N GLN A 42 -10.40 10.77 -0.59
CA GLN A 42 -11.60 10.18 0.00
C GLN A 42 -11.38 9.83 1.48
N ASN A 43 -10.17 9.37 1.83
CA ASN A 43 -9.79 9.00 3.20
C ASN A 43 -9.51 10.22 4.10
N SER A 44 -9.26 11.39 3.51
CA SER A 44 -9.11 12.65 4.25
C SER A 44 -10.45 13.24 4.70
N GLN A 45 -11.56 12.76 4.14
CA GLN A 45 -12.89 12.94 4.73
C GLN A 45 -13.14 11.72 5.62
N SER A 46 -13.37 11.96 6.91
CA SER A 46 -13.34 11.01 8.03
C SER A 46 -14.30 9.80 7.97
N SER A 47 -14.91 9.49 6.83
CA SER A 47 -16.07 8.61 6.71
C SER A 47 -15.82 7.23 6.09
N ASP A 48 -14.60 6.89 5.62
CA ASP A 48 -14.37 5.55 5.04
C ASP A 48 -12.97 4.97 5.32
N ILE A 49 -12.43 5.16 6.53
CA ILE A 49 -11.14 4.54 6.91
C ILE A 49 -11.23 3.01 6.93
N ASP A 50 -12.41 2.46 7.21
CA ASP A 50 -12.66 1.03 7.22
C ASP A 50 -12.60 0.45 5.80
N GLY A 51 -13.16 1.15 4.80
CA GLY A 51 -13.06 0.74 3.39
C GLY A 51 -11.61 0.67 2.89
N VAL A 52 -10.73 1.54 3.40
CA VAL A 52 -9.29 1.52 3.09
C VAL A 52 -8.62 0.25 3.59
N ILE A 53 -8.92 -0.14 4.82
CA ILE A 53 -8.36 -1.36 5.40
C ILE A 53 -8.87 -2.57 4.65
N GLU A 54 -10.17 -2.63 4.38
CA GLU A 54 -10.77 -3.77 3.67
C GLU A 54 -10.21 -3.89 2.25
N GLU A 55 -10.02 -2.78 1.53
CA GLU A 55 -9.35 -2.80 0.22
C GLU A 55 -7.90 -3.29 0.33
N ALA A 56 -7.15 -2.83 1.35
CA ALA A 56 -5.78 -3.25 1.59
C ALA A 56 -5.69 -4.76 1.89
N LYS A 57 -6.53 -5.27 2.80
CA LYS A 57 -6.63 -6.69 3.15
C LYS A 57 -6.99 -7.54 1.94
N LYS A 58 -7.94 -7.08 1.12
CA LYS A 58 -8.32 -7.74 -0.15
C LYS A 58 -7.17 -7.78 -1.17
N ARG A 59 -6.40 -6.70 -1.29
CA ARG A 59 -5.22 -6.65 -2.17
C ARG A 59 -4.11 -7.59 -1.69
N ILE A 60 -3.83 -7.61 -0.38
CA ILE A 60 -2.89 -8.56 0.22
C ILE A 60 -3.33 -10.00 -0.05
N ASN A 61 -4.58 -10.34 0.23
CA ASN A 61 -5.13 -11.68 -0.02
C ASN A 61 -5.00 -12.08 -1.49
N LYS A 62 -5.30 -11.16 -2.43
CA LYS A 62 -5.12 -11.40 -3.87
C LYS A 62 -3.66 -11.68 -4.27
N HIS A 63 -2.68 -11.08 -3.60
CA HIS A 63 -1.27 -11.41 -3.84
C HIS A 63 -0.91 -12.80 -3.28
N LEU A 64 -1.47 -13.16 -2.13
CA LEU A 64 -1.15 -14.39 -1.43
C LEU A 64 -1.88 -15.63 -1.98
N TYR A 65 -3.15 -15.54 -2.37
CA TYR A 65 -3.98 -16.65 -2.85
C TYR A 65 -4.51 -16.47 -4.28
N GLY A 66 -4.50 -15.25 -4.82
CA GLY A 66 -5.00 -15.00 -6.18
C GLY A 66 -6.51 -15.17 -6.32
N ARG A 67 -6.96 -16.09 -7.18
CA ARG A 67 -8.39 -16.44 -7.40
C ARG A 67 -8.70 -17.88 -6.95
N SER A 68 -7.72 -18.56 -6.36
CA SER A 68 -7.79 -19.98 -6.02
C SER A 68 -7.58 -20.14 -4.51
N MET A 69 -7.91 -21.32 -3.97
CA MET A 69 -7.53 -21.69 -2.61
C MET A 69 -6.03 -22.04 -2.50
N PHE A 70 -5.32 -22.19 -3.62
CA PHE A 70 -3.88 -22.42 -3.62
C PHE A 70 -3.08 -21.11 -3.51
N PRO A 71 -2.02 -21.07 -2.69
CA PRO A 71 -1.24 -19.86 -2.48
C PRO A 71 -0.46 -19.52 -3.76
N LYS A 72 -0.63 -18.28 -4.22
CA LYS A 72 0.22 -17.63 -5.22
C LYS A 72 1.55 -17.18 -4.61
N SER A 73 1.57 -16.89 -3.30
CA SER A 73 2.76 -16.49 -2.54
C SER A 73 3.54 -15.31 -3.15
N ASP A 74 2.85 -14.32 -3.72
CA ASP A 74 3.47 -13.07 -4.19
C ASP A 74 3.80 -12.16 -2.99
N LEU A 75 4.81 -12.56 -2.21
CA LEU A 75 5.22 -11.89 -0.99
C LEU A 75 5.67 -10.45 -1.23
N ALA A 76 6.32 -10.19 -2.36
CA ALA A 76 6.79 -8.86 -2.73
C ALA A 76 5.62 -7.90 -2.99
N GLY A 77 4.60 -8.34 -3.74
CA GLY A 77 3.40 -7.56 -4.00
C GLY A 77 2.57 -7.32 -2.74
N ALA A 78 2.41 -8.35 -1.90
CA ALA A 78 1.72 -8.24 -0.62
C ALA A 78 2.43 -7.24 0.32
N ARG A 79 3.74 -7.36 0.51
CA ARG A 79 4.53 -6.40 1.31
C ARG A 79 4.44 -4.98 0.77
N LYS A 80 4.52 -4.82 -0.55
CA LYS A 80 4.40 -3.51 -1.19
C LYS A 80 3.05 -2.87 -0.88
N THR A 81 1.97 -3.66 -0.91
CA THR A 81 0.63 -3.21 -0.51
C THR A 81 0.61 -2.75 0.95
N VAL A 82 1.17 -3.52 1.89
CA VAL A 82 1.26 -3.11 3.29
C VAL A 82 2.01 -1.77 3.43
N VAL A 83 3.16 -1.62 2.78
CA VAL A 83 3.96 -0.37 2.85
C VAL A 83 3.22 0.83 2.23
N GLU A 84 2.49 0.62 1.14
CA GLU A 84 1.70 1.69 0.51
C GLU A 84 0.56 2.15 1.44
N TYR A 85 -0.22 1.23 1.99
CA TYR A 85 -1.38 1.57 2.82
C TYR A 85 -1.00 2.03 4.23
N THR A 86 0.10 1.53 4.81
CA THR A 86 0.60 2.06 6.09
C THR A 86 1.02 3.53 6.00
N LYS A 87 1.49 4.01 4.83
CA LYS A 87 1.74 5.44 4.59
C LYS A 87 0.45 6.26 4.52
N ILE A 88 -0.62 5.68 3.98
CA ILE A 88 -1.95 6.31 3.94
C ILE A 88 -2.51 6.39 5.37
N LEU A 89 -2.32 5.34 6.16
CA LEU A 89 -2.76 5.22 7.55
C LEU A 89 -1.79 5.87 8.57
N LYS A 90 -0.93 6.81 8.15
CA LYS A 90 0.10 7.41 9.03
C LYS A 90 -0.49 8.06 10.30
N ASP A 91 -1.70 8.58 10.21
CA ASP A 91 -2.41 9.24 11.32
C ASP A 91 -3.29 8.25 12.12
N TYR A 92 -3.29 6.96 11.73
CA TYR A 92 -4.06 5.86 12.33
C TYR A 92 -3.13 4.67 12.66
N PRO A 93 -2.22 4.81 13.65
CA PRO A 93 -1.17 3.82 13.92
C PRO A 93 -1.71 2.44 14.31
N ILE A 94 -2.88 2.38 14.98
CA ILE A 94 -3.55 1.12 15.34
C ILE A 94 -3.97 0.36 14.07
N LEU A 95 -4.55 1.07 13.10
CA LEU A 95 -5.00 0.49 11.83
C LEU A 95 -3.82 0.07 10.95
N ALA A 96 -2.73 0.84 10.97
CA ALA A 96 -1.48 0.47 10.32
C ALA A 96 -0.87 -0.81 10.93
N ALA A 97 -0.97 -0.98 12.24
CA ALA A 97 -0.55 -2.19 12.93
C ALA A 97 -1.47 -3.39 12.60
N ASP A 98 -2.79 -3.19 12.58
CA ASP A 98 -3.76 -4.21 12.17
C ASP A 98 -3.46 -4.74 10.76
N LEU A 99 -3.18 -3.85 9.81
CA LEU A 99 -2.85 -4.26 8.44
C LEU A 99 -1.57 -5.09 8.35
N LYS A 100 -0.56 -4.73 9.14
CA LYS A 100 0.69 -5.50 9.24
C LYS A 100 0.44 -6.86 9.88
N LEU A 101 -0.38 -6.92 10.93
CA LEU A 101 -0.74 -8.16 11.61
C LEU A 101 -1.50 -9.10 10.67
N TYR A 102 -2.50 -8.58 9.94
CA TYR A 102 -3.25 -9.33 8.93
C TYR A 102 -2.34 -9.99 7.88
N TYR A 103 -1.26 -9.31 7.45
CA TYR A 103 -0.28 -9.90 6.54
C TYR A 103 0.45 -11.10 7.16
N VAL A 104 0.84 -11.00 8.43
CA VAL A 104 1.50 -12.08 9.18
C VAL A 104 0.55 -13.24 9.44
N GLU A 105 -0.70 -12.95 9.81
CA GLU A 105 -1.75 -13.95 10.02
C GLU A 105 -2.03 -14.72 8.72
N SER A 106 -2.20 -14.01 7.59
CA SER A 106 -2.38 -14.65 6.28
C SER A 106 -1.19 -15.55 5.91
N GLY A 107 0.03 -15.12 6.24
CA GLY A 107 1.23 -15.96 6.03
C GLY A 107 1.23 -17.21 6.92
N THR A 108 0.75 -17.08 8.15
CA THR A 108 0.61 -18.19 9.11
C THR A 108 -0.45 -19.20 8.67
N GLU A 109 -1.58 -18.73 8.14
CA GLU A 109 -2.61 -19.58 7.54
C GLU A 109 -2.04 -20.41 6.37
N ILE A 110 -1.26 -19.80 5.48
CA ILE A 110 -0.58 -20.52 4.39
C ILE A 110 0.35 -21.62 4.94
N ILE A 111 1.10 -21.35 6.00
CA ILE A 111 1.98 -22.36 6.61
C ILE A 111 1.17 -23.51 7.24
N ASN A 112 0.06 -23.19 7.91
CA ASN A 112 -0.81 -24.19 8.52
C ASN A 112 -1.46 -25.10 7.46
N ASP A 113 -1.87 -24.53 6.33
CA ASP A 113 -2.58 -25.27 5.29
C ASP A 113 -1.64 -26.05 4.35
N PHE A 114 -0.44 -25.52 4.07
CA PHE A 114 0.46 -26.04 3.03
C PHE A 114 1.82 -26.52 3.57
N GLY A 115 2.07 -26.37 4.86
CA GLY A 115 3.27 -26.84 5.54
C GLY A 115 4.44 -25.85 5.49
N GLU A 116 5.65 -26.38 5.70
CA GLU A 116 6.86 -25.57 5.83
C GLU A 116 7.14 -24.73 4.58
N MET A 117 7.42 -23.44 4.80
CA MET A 117 7.78 -22.50 3.76
C MET A 117 9.29 -22.24 3.72
N HIS A 118 9.79 -21.68 2.61
CA HIS A 118 11.20 -21.33 2.49
C HIS A 118 11.59 -20.17 3.44
N LYS A 119 12.88 -20.07 3.82
CA LYS A 119 13.39 -19.01 4.72
C LYS A 119 12.93 -17.59 4.36
N GLY A 120 12.94 -17.25 3.07
CA GLY A 120 12.50 -15.93 2.59
C GLY A 120 11.04 -15.59 2.91
N PHE A 121 10.18 -16.60 3.14
CA PHE A 121 8.79 -16.42 3.55
C PHE A 121 8.72 -15.89 4.98
N TYR A 122 9.41 -16.53 5.92
CA TYR A 122 9.50 -16.09 7.30
C TYR A 122 10.15 -14.70 7.42
N SER A 123 11.25 -14.45 6.68
CA SER A 123 11.86 -13.11 6.63
C SER A 123 10.92 -12.04 6.08
N SER A 124 9.96 -12.42 5.25
CA SER A 124 8.93 -11.49 4.76
C SER A 124 7.96 -11.12 5.88
N MET A 125 7.52 -12.08 6.69
CA MET A 125 6.64 -11.86 7.84
C MET A 125 7.32 -11.03 8.93
N GLU A 126 8.58 -11.35 9.25
CA GLU A 126 9.38 -10.62 10.24
C GLU A 126 9.55 -9.13 9.87
N SER A 127 9.60 -8.81 8.57
CA SER A 127 9.80 -7.42 8.10
C SER A 127 8.65 -6.45 8.41
N MET A 128 7.55 -6.94 9.02
CA MET A 128 6.45 -6.09 9.48
C MET A 128 6.75 -5.37 10.80
N PHE A 129 7.70 -5.90 11.59
CA PHE A 129 8.16 -5.38 12.87
C PHE A 129 9.43 -4.55 12.69
#